data_AF-A0AA37PIW5-F1
#
_entry.id   AF-A0AA37PIW5-F1
#
_cell.length_a   1.000
_cell.length_b   1.000
_cell.length_c   1.000
_cell.angle_alpha   90.00
_cell.angle_beta   90.00
_cell.angle_gamma   90.00
#
_symmetry.space_group_name_H-M   'P 1'
#
loop_
_entity.id
_entity.type
_entity.pdbx_description
1 polymer ?
#
loop_
_entity_poly.entity_id
_entity_poly.type
_entity_poly.pdbx_seq_one_letter_code
_entity_poly.pdbx_strand_id
1 'polypeptide(L)' 'MTNLQAPLSAGAPVVYTVTLANPNQWASVTASGMLHWPDSGNGPASFHCEIAVDGQVVVQQDATTTVTCAARR' A
#
# COMPACT_ATOMS: atom_id res chain seq x y z
N MET A 1 17.61 6.60 1.29
CA MET A 1 16.33 5.86 1.40
C MET A 1 15.30 6.85 1.91
N THR A 2 14.27 7.14 1.12
CA THR A 2 13.20 8.06 1.53
C THR A 2 12.10 7.25 2.18
N ASN A 3 11.67 7.64 3.39
CA ASN A 3 10.54 7.03 4.08
C ASN A 3 9.43 8.09 4.17
N LEU A 4 8.23 7.72 3.71
CA LEU A 4 7.06 8.57 3.73
C LEU A 4 5.98 7.87 4.56
N GLN A 5 5.30 8.65 5.39
CA GLN A 5 4.18 8.20 6.21
C GLN A 5 3.00 9.13 5.97
N ALA A 6 1.82 8.54 5.80
CA ALA A 6 0.58 9.28 5.73
C ALA A 6 -0.55 8.51 6.42
N PRO A 7 -1.54 9.22 6.99
CA PRO A 7 -2.75 8.58 7.47
C PRO A 7 -3.53 7.98 6.30
N LEU A 8 -4.12 6.81 6.52
CA LEU A 8 -5.07 6.18 5.61
C LEU A 8 -6.50 6.44 6.08
N SER A 9 -7.44 6.58 5.16
CA SER A 9 -8.87 6.71 5.46
C SER A 9 -9.69 5.91 4.45
N ALA A 10 -10.82 5.35 4.89
CA ALA A 10 -11.67 4.56 4.02
C ALA A 10 -12.16 5.39 2.81
N GLY A 11 -12.07 4.83 1.60
CA GLY A 11 -12.47 5.49 0.37
C GLY A 11 -11.52 6.59 -0.13
N ALA A 12 -10.44 6.89 0.59
CA ALA A 12 -9.44 7.90 0.22
C ALA A 12 -8.05 7.26 0.10
N PRO A 13 -7.67 6.73 -1.08
CA PRO A 13 -6.36 6.11 -1.26
C PRO A 13 -5.24 7.16 -1.17
N VAL A 14 -4.14 6.78 -0.55
CA VAL A 14 -2.90 7.57 -0.57
C VAL A 14 -2.09 7.15 -1.79
N VAL A 15 -1.76 8.12 -2.65
CA VAL A 15 -1.03 7.89 -3.89
C VAL A 15 0.30 8.62 -3.84
N TYR A 16 1.39 7.90 -4.14
CA TYR A 16 2.73 8.48 -4.28
C TYR A 16 3.27 8.17 -5.67
N THR A 17 3.79 9.21 -6.33
CA THR A 17 4.44 9.08 -7.64
C THR A 17 5.91 9.43 -7.48
N VAL A 18 6.79 8.53 -7.92
CA VAL A 18 8.23 8.70 -7.88
C VAL A 18 8.85 8.26 -9.20
N THR A 19 9.93 8.93 -9.62
CA THR A 19 10.69 8.53 -10.80
C THR A 19 11.74 7.50 -10.40
N LEU A 20 11.66 6.29 -10.96
CA LEU A 20 12.73 5.30 -10.84
C LEU A 20 13.90 5.69 -11.76
N ALA A 21 14.84 6.47 -11.24
CA ALA A 21 16.01 6.89 -12.00
C ALA A 21 17.01 5.74 -12.27
N ASN A 22 16.92 4.63 -11.53
CA ASN A 22 17.76 3.45 -11.73
C ASN A 22 16.91 2.17 -11.68
N PRO A 23 17.00 1.30 -12.71
CA PRO A 23 16.17 0.10 -12.83
C PRO A 23 16.50 -1.02 -11.82
N ASN A 24 17.55 -0.86 -11.02
CA ASN A 24 17.88 -1.75 -9.89
C ASN A 24 17.36 -1.21 -8.55
N GLN A 25 16.62 -0.09 -8.53
CA GLN A 25 15.95 0.39 -7.32
C GLN A 25 14.74 -0.49 -7.01
N TRP A 26 14.47 -0.67 -5.72
CA TRP A 26 13.33 -1.41 -5.21
C TRP A 26 12.36 -0.46 -4.51
N ALA A 27 11.08 -0.81 -4.53
CA ALA A 27 10.04 -0.06 -3.85
C ALA A 27 9.21 -1.02 -2.98
N SER A 28 8.93 -0.61 -1.75
CA SER A 28 8.00 -1.31 -0.85
C SER A 28 6.97 -0.33 -0.31
N VAL A 29 5.70 -0.69 -0.43
CA VAL A 29 4.58 0.02 0.18
C VAL A 29 3.96 -0.91 1.21
N THR A 30 3.94 -0.48 2.45
CA THR A 30 3.26 -1.18 3.54
C THR A 30 2.13 -0.30 4.03
N ALA A 31 0.92 -0.83 3.98
CA ALA A 31 -0.24 -0.22 4.58
C ALA A 31 -0.74 -1.16 5.68
N SER A 32 -0.71 -0.69 6.92
CA SER A 32 -1.28 -1.38 8.05
C SER A 32 -2.32 -0.50 8.71
N GLY A 33 -3.36 -1.12 9.23
CA GLY A 33 -4.30 -0.43 10.08
C GLY A 33 -4.95 -1.44 11.01
N MET A 34 -4.96 -1.11 12.29
CA MET A 34 -5.75 -1.86 13.25
C MET A 34 -7.19 -1.38 13.14
N LEU A 35 -7.94 -1.90 12.17
CA LEU A 35 -9.39 -1.90 12.34
C LEU A 35 -9.70 -3.07 13.25
N HIS A 36 -9.76 -2.78 14.54
CA HIS A 36 -10.13 -3.78 15.52
C HIS A 36 -11.52 -4.33 15.16
N TRP A 37 -11.56 -5.64 14.95
CA TRP A 37 -12.77 -6.42 14.72
C TRP A 37 -12.93 -7.32 15.95
N PRO A 38 -14.11 -7.36 16.61
CA PRO A 38 -15.44 -6.91 16.15
C PRO A 38 -15.92 -5.54 16.67
N ASP A 39 -15.08 -4.80 17.39
CA ASP A 39 -15.39 -3.58 18.15
C ASP A 39 -15.63 -2.31 17.30
N SER A 40 -15.27 -2.32 16.01
CA SER A 40 -15.47 -1.16 15.12
C SER A 40 -16.86 -1.06 14.47
N GLY A 41 -17.74 -2.06 14.63
CA GLY A 41 -19.10 -2.05 14.06
C GLY A 41 -19.21 -1.98 12.53
N ASN A 42 -18.09 -1.84 11.81
CA ASN A 42 -18.01 -1.52 10.38
C ASN A 42 -17.54 -2.68 9.49
N GLY A 43 -17.48 -3.92 10.01
CA GLY A 43 -16.92 -5.06 9.28
C GLY A 43 -15.39 -5.16 9.40
N PRO A 44 -14.75 -6.23 8.91
CA PRO A 44 -13.29 -6.29 8.80
C PRO A 44 -12.80 -5.21 7.83
N ALA A 45 -11.68 -4.53 8.16
CA ALA A 45 -11.05 -3.62 7.21
C ALA A 45 -10.66 -4.40 5.95
N SER A 46 -10.70 -3.72 4.81
CA SER A 46 -10.16 -4.24 3.55
C SER A 46 -9.10 -3.25 3.08
N PHE A 47 -7.83 -3.66 3.17
CA PHE A 47 -6.70 -2.91 2.66
C PHE A 47 -6.36 -3.42 1.27
N HIS A 48 -6.20 -2.49 0.34
CA HIS A 48 -5.70 -2.73 -1.00
C HIS A 48 -4.39 -1.97 -1.17
N CYS A 49 -3.35 -2.60 -1.70
CA CYS A 49 -2.15 -1.91 -2.17
C CYS A 49 -1.84 -2.28 -3.60
N GLU A 50 -1.25 -1.32 -4.32
CA GLU A 50 -0.83 -1.46 -5.70
C GLU A 50 0.52 -0.78 -5.91
N ILE A 51 1.37 -1.36 -6.75
CA ILE A 51 2.56 -0.71 -7.31
C ILE A 51 2.44 -0.78 -8.82
N ALA A 52 2.39 0.39 -9.46
CA ALA A 52 2.46 0.54 -10.90
C ALA A 52 3.81 1.11 -11.34
N VAL A 53 4.39 0.54 -12.40
CA VAL A 53 5.60 1.05 -13.08
C VAL A 53 5.18 1.44 -14.48
N ASP A 54 5.40 2.70 -14.86
CA ASP A 54 5.03 3.24 -16.18
C ASP A 54 3.54 2.99 -16.55
N GLY A 55 2.66 3.06 -15.54
CA GLY A 55 1.22 2.84 -15.69
C GLY A 55 0.81 1.36 -15.76
N GLN A 56 1.75 0.41 -15.63
CA GLN A 56 1.47 -1.02 -15.55
C GLN A 56 1.54 -1.50 -14.10
N VAL A 57 0.46 -2.11 -13.61
CA VAL A 57 0.43 -2.72 -12.28
C VAL A 57 1.34 -3.95 -12.25
N VAL A 58 2.40 -3.90 -11.44
CA VAL A 58 3.38 -4.99 -11.31
C VAL A 58 3.22 -5.78 -10.00
N VAL A 59 2.59 -5.17 -8.98
CA VAL A 59 2.26 -5.82 -7.71
C VAL A 59 0.92 -5.29 -7.23
N GLN A 60 0.03 -6.17 -6.78
CA GLN A 60 -1.21 -5.82 -6.10
C GLN A 60 -1.48 -6.84 -5.01
N GLN A 61 -2.03 -6.42 -3.87
CA GLN A 61 -2.39 -7.31 -2.77
C GLN A 61 -3.59 -6.75 -2.01
N ASP A 62 -4.38 -7.66 -1.43
CA ASP A 62 -5.48 -7.36 -0.53
C ASP A 62 -5.29 -8.06 0.82
N ALA A 63 -5.63 -7.41 1.93
CA ALA A 63 -5.60 -8.01 3.26
C ALA A 63 -6.54 -7.29 4.24
N THR A 64 -6.87 -7.94 5.35
CA THR A 64 -7.84 -7.41 6.33
C THR A 64 -7.25 -6.75 7.57
N THR A 65 -5.91 -6.67 7.66
CA THR A 65 -5.21 -6.18 8.86
C THR A 65 -3.96 -5.40 8.48
N THR A 66 -3.13 -6.00 7.63
CA THR A 66 -1.93 -5.37 7.08
C THR A 66 -1.72 -5.90 5.68
N VAL A 67 -1.45 -5.00 4.74
CA VAL A 67 -1.08 -5.33 3.37
C VAL A 67 0.29 -4.76 3.06
N THR A 68 1.12 -5.54 2.38
CA THR A 68 2.45 -5.11 1.93
C THR A 68 2.62 -5.46 0.46
N CYS A 69 2.90 -4.46 -0.35
CA CYS A 69 3.31 -4.59 -1.73
C CYS A 69 4.81 -4.29 -1.84
N ALA A 70 5.58 -5.16 -2.49
CA ALA A 70 7.01 -4.94 -2.69
C ALA A 70 7.42 -5.33 -4.11
N ALA A 71 7.93 -4.36 -4.86
CA ALA A 71 8.60 -4.58 -6.12
C ALA A 71 10.10 -4.72 -5.85
N ARG A 72 10.57 -5.98 -5.78
CA ARG A 72 11.99 -6.36 -5.81
C ARG A 72 12.25 -7.12 -7.11
N ARG A 73 13.37 -6.87 -7.78
CA ARG A 73 13.89 -7.80 -8.80
C ARG A 73 14.54 -9.00 -8.12
#